data_AF-A0A6J1KX02-F1
#
_entry.id   AF-A0A6J1KX02-F1
#
_cell.length_a   1.000
_cell.length_b   1.000
_cell.length_c   1.000
_cell.angle_alpha   90.00
_cell.angle_beta   90.00
_cell.angle_gamma   90.00
#
_symmetry.space_group_name_H-M   'P 1'
#
loop_
_entity.id
_entity.type
_entity.pdbx_description
1 polymer ?
#
loop_
_entity_poly.entity_id
_entity_poly.type
_entity_poly.pdbx_seq_one_letter_code
_entity_poly.pdbx_strand_id
1 'polypeptide(L)'
;MSTAAASPATNNGEAPSVYDILREFNFPIGLLPEGVVGCSLDRTTGKLEAYLNEACQFSPEDPYELRYKATISGQISKNRLTDLKGVTVKFMFFWVNIVEVVRNGDDLLFSVGVATASFPVDNFSECLPPGGCGADCKNGKGGKIKTKSLVSPA
;
A
#
# COMPACT_ATOMS: atom_id res chain seq x y z
N MET A 1 37.34 23.86 4.79
CA MET A 1 35.91 24.20 4.96
C MET A 1 35.28 24.12 3.57
N SER A 2 34.68 22.98 3.22
CA SER A 2 34.14 22.75 1.87
C SER A 2 32.63 22.93 1.91
N THR A 3 32.15 23.90 1.14
CA THR A 3 30.73 24.15 0.89
C THR A 3 30.15 23.02 0.03
N ALA A 4 29.22 22.25 0.58
CA ALA A 4 28.42 21.31 -0.17
C ALA A 4 27.25 22.05 -0.81
N ALA A 5 27.18 22.01 -2.14
CA ALA A 5 26.09 22.55 -2.93
C ALA A 5 24.79 21.83 -2.59
N ALA A 6 23.76 22.60 -2.23
CA ALA A 6 22.40 22.11 -2.15
C ALA A 6 21.92 21.77 -3.57
N SER A 7 21.58 20.50 -3.82
CA SER A 7 20.91 20.10 -5.05
C SER A 7 19.49 20.68 -5.07
N PRO A 8 19.02 21.21 -6.21
CA PRO A 8 17.68 21.76 -6.33
C PRO A 8 16.65 20.62 -6.27
N ALA A 9 15.63 20.78 -5.43
CA ALA A 9 14.42 19.98 -5.53
C ALA A 9 13.74 20.33 -6.86
N THR A 10 13.73 19.38 -7.79
CA THR A 10 12.99 19.46 -9.03
C THR A 10 11.49 19.51 -8.73
N ASN A 11 10.92 20.71 -8.63
CA ASN A 11 9.49 20.95 -8.79
C ASN A 11 9.18 20.95 -10.29
N ASN A 12 9.12 19.77 -10.90
CA ASN A 12 8.40 19.60 -12.16
C ASN A 12 6.92 19.42 -11.78
N GLY A 13 6.01 20.09 -12.48
CA GLY A 13 4.55 19.93 -12.35
C GLY A 13 4.05 18.56 -12.80
N GLU A 14 4.73 17.49 -12.40
CA GLU A 14 4.29 16.11 -12.49
C GLU A 14 3.11 15.95 -11.55
N ALA A 15 2.01 15.35 -12.02
CA ALA A 15 0.94 14.96 -11.12
C ALA A 15 1.52 14.01 -10.06
N PRO A 16 1.17 14.17 -8.77
CA PRO A 16 1.71 13.33 -7.72
C PRO A 16 1.36 11.87 -8.02
N SER A 17 2.35 10.99 -7.90
CA SER A 17 2.10 9.55 -8.01
C SER A 17 1.24 9.08 -6.83
N VAL A 18 0.61 7.91 -6.95
CA VAL A 18 -0.15 7.33 -5.83
C VAL A 18 0.74 7.12 -4.61
N TYR A 19 2.02 6.80 -4.81
CA TYR A 19 2.99 6.57 -3.74
C TYR A 19 3.38 7.87 -3.03
N ASP A 20 3.34 9.02 -3.72
CA ASP A 20 3.49 10.34 -3.10
C ASP A 20 2.29 10.66 -2.22
N ILE A 21 1.08 10.39 -2.72
CA ILE A 21 -0.16 10.56 -1.97
C ILE A 21 -0.14 9.68 -0.70
N LEU A 22 0.22 8.39 -0.81
CA LEU A 22 0.31 7.51 0.35
C LEU A 22 1.26 8.08 1.41
N ARG A 23 2.44 8.57 1.01
CA ARG A 23 3.39 9.20 1.94
C ARG A 23 2.84 10.48 2.58
N GLU A 24 2.16 11.32 1.81
CA GLU A 24 1.50 12.54 2.32
C GLU A 24 0.50 12.21 3.45
N PHE A 25 -0.25 11.11 3.31
CA PHE A 25 -1.21 10.64 4.31
C PHE A 25 -0.61 9.68 5.35
N ASN A 26 0.72 9.59 5.42
CA ASN A 26 1.49 8.79 6.37
C ASN A 26 1.35 7.27 6.22
N PHE A 27 1.14 6.78 5.00
CA PHE A 27 1.21 5.36 4.65
C PHE A 27 2.54 4.99 3.97
N PRO A 28 3.02 3.75 4.17
CA PRO A 28 4.17 3.26 3.43
C PRO A 28 3.80 2.99 1.97
N ILE A 29 4.79 3.10 1.08
CA ILE A 29 4.58 2.98 -0.37
C ILE A 29 4.17 1.57 -0.81
N GLY A 30 4.61 0.54 -0.09
CA GLY A 30 4.28 -0.86 -0.37
C GLY A 30 2.85 -1.27 0.02
N LEU A 31 1.99 -0.33 0.43
CA LEU A 31 0.57 -0.62 0.68
C LEU A 31 -0.19 -0.96 -0.61
N LEU A 32 0.23 -0.37 -1.73
CA LEU A 32 -0.28 -0.67 -3.06
C LEU A 32 0.80 -1.41 -3.87
N PRO A 33 0.40 -2.30 -4.80
CA PRO A 33 1.35 -2.99 -5.65
C PRO A 33 2.06 -2.01 -6.58
N GLU A 34 3.18 -2.46 -7.16
CA GLU A 34 3.80 -1.75 -8.26
C GLU A 34 2.91 -1.78 -9.52
N GLY A 35 3.26 -0.96 -10.51
CA GLY A 35 2.56 -0.93 -11.80
C GLY A 35 1.26 -0.11 -11.79
N VAL A 36 1.05 0.74 -10.78
CA VAL A 36 -0.01 1.75 -10.84
C VAL A 36 0.35 2.76 -11.92
N VAL A 37 -0.43 2.78 -13.00
CA VAL A 37 -0.21 3.63 -14.18
C VAL A 37 -0.89 4.98 -14.07
N GLY A 38 -1.78 5.16 -13.09
CA GLY A 38 -2.42 6.44 -12.84
C GLY A 38 -3.19 6.45 -11.53
N CYS A 39 -3.48 7.65 -11.04
CA CYS A 39 -4.30 7.86 -9.85
C CYS A 39 -5.07 9.17 -9.91
N SER A 40 -6.12 9.26 -9.10
CA SER A 40 -6.92 10.46 -8.89
C SER A 40 -7.17 10.64 -7.40
N LEU A 41 -7.01 11.87 -6.92
CA LEU A 41 -7.30 12.25 -5.53
C LEU A 41 -8.16 13.51 -5.51
N ASP A 42 -9.36 13.39 -4.96
CA ASP A 42 -10.14 14.53 -4.53
C ASP A 42 -9.70 14.91 -3.12
N ARG A 43 -8.96 16.01 -2.98
CA ARG A 43 -8.47 16.49 -1.69
C ARG A 43 -9.58 17.03 -0.77
N THR A 44 -10.75 17.34 -1.31
CA THR A 44 -11.88 17.85 -0.52
C THR A 44 -12.59 16.71 0.20
N THR A 45 -12.79 15.59 -0.50
CA THR A 45 -13.50 14.42 0.04
C THR A 45 -12.56 13.34 0.57
N GLY A 46 -11.28 13.37 0.17
CA GLY A 46 -10.31 12.30 0.40
C GLY A 46 -10.51 11.11 -0.55
N LYS A 47 -11.38 11.19 -1.56
CA LYS A 47 -11.60 10.08 -2.48
C LYS A 47 -10.34 9.82 -3.31
N LEU A 48 -9.78 8.62 -3.16
CA LEU A 48 -8.59 8.14 -3.87
C LEU A 48 -8.99 7.00 -4.82
N GLU A 49 -8.50 7.06 -6.06
CA GLU A 49 -8.55 5.97 -7.02
C GLU A 49 -7.16 5.73 -7.60
N ALA A 50 -6.78 4.46 -7.74
CA ALA A 50 -5.53 4.01 -8.32
C ALA A 50 -5.82 2.96 -9.40
N TYR A 51 -5.10 3.05 -10.52
CA TYR A 51 -5.34 2.23 -11.71
C TYR A 51 -4.09 1.43 -12.06
N LEU A 52 -4.25 0.12 -12.14
CA LEU A 52 -3.28 -0.84 -12.65
C LEU A 52 -3.64 -1.19 -14.10
N ASN A 53 -2.67 -1.61 -14.90
CA ASN A 53 -2.94 -2.12 -16.25
C ASN A 53 -3.86 -3.35 -16.25
N GLU A 54 -3.68 -4.22 -15.25
CA GLU A 54 -4.46 -5.44 -15.08
C GLU A 54 -4.64 -5.78 -13.60
N ALA A 55 -5.54 -6.74 -13.33
CA ALA A 55 -5.67 -7.29 -11.99
C ALA A 55 -4.40 -8.04 -11.60
N CYS A 56 -4.08 -8.00 -10.31
CA CYS A 56 -2.84 -8.49 -9.75
C CYS A 56 -3.12 -9.51 -8.64
N GLN A 57 -2.38 -10.61 -8.59
CA GLN A 57 -2.49 -11.61 -7.51
C GLN A 57 -1.10 -12.11 -7.13
N PHE A 58 -0.81 -12.15 -5.83
CA PHE A 58 0.46 -12.68 -5.31
C PHE A 58 0.32 -13.14 -3.86
N SER A 59 1.28 -13.96 -3.42
CA SER A 59 1.38 -14.44 -2.05
C SER A 59 2.57 -13.77 -1.36
N PRO A 60 2.37 -12.76 -0.50
CA PRO A 60 3.49 -12.14 0.23
C PRO A 60 4.19 -13.12 1.17
N GLU A 61 3.43 -14.01 1.80
CA GLU A 61 3.91 -15.05 2.71
C GLU A 61 2.84 -16.13 2.78
N ASP A 62 3.21 -17.40 2.61
CA ASP A 62 2.24 -18.49 2.78
C ASP A 62 1.74 -18.52 4.24
N PRO A 63 0.42 -18.62 4.49
CA PRO A 63 -0.67 -18.98 3.57
C PRO A 63 -1.47 -17.78 3.01
N TYR A 64 -0.98 -16.55 3.14
CA TYR A 64 -1.68 -15.35 2.74
C TYR A 64 -1.61 -15.13 1.22
N GLU A 65 -2.77 -15.01 0.59
CA GLU A 65 -2.89 -14.74 -0.85
C GLU A 65 -3.67 -13.42 -1.02
N LEU A 66 -3.05 -12.43 -1.68
CA LEU A 66 -3.62 -11.12 -1.94
C LEU A 66 -3.97 -10.98 -3.41
N ARG A 67 -5.11 -10.33 -3.67
CA ARG A 67 -5.56 -9.99 -5.02
C ARG A 67 -6.02 -8.54 -5.08
N TYR A 68 -5.45 -7.80 -6.01
CA TYR A 68 -5.82 -6.45 -6.39
C TYR A 68 -6.59 -6.48 -7.72
N LYS A 69 -7.66 -5.71 -7.83
CA LYS A 69 -8.33 -5.44 -9.10
C LYS A 69 -7.56 -4.36 -9.87
N ALA A 70 -7.82 -4.26 -11.17
CA ALA A 70 -7.27 -3.19 -12.02
C ALA A 70 -7.59 -1.78 -11.51
N THR A 71 -8.70 -1.62 -10.76
CA THR A 71 -9.04 -0.36 -10.07
C THR A 71 -9.13 -0.61 -8.58
N ILE A 72 -8.41 0.21 -7.83
CA ILE A 72 -8.42 0.26 -6.37
C ILE A 72 -8.99 1.62 -5.98
N SER A 73 -9.91 1.66 -5.03
CA SER A 73 -10.51 2.92 -4.60
C SER A 73 -10.80 2.92 -3.11
N GLY A 74 -10.87 4.11 -2.52
CA GLY A 74 -11.20 4.31 -1.10
C GLY A 74 -11.26 5.79 -0.74
N GLN A 75 -11.42 6.07 0.55
CA GLN A 75 -11.32 7.40 1.14
C GLN A 75 -10.07 7.46 2.01
N ILE A 76 -9.10 8.27 1.60
CA ILE A 76 -7.83 8.44 2.32
C ILE A 76 -7.88 9.68 3.21
N SER A 77 -7.33 9.51 4.41
CA SER A 77 -7.11 10.55 5.39
C SER A 77 -5.82 10.22 6.16
N LYS A 78 -5.36 11.14 7.00
CA LYS A 78 -4.11 10.93 7.75
C LYS A 78 -4.20 9.65 8.59
N ASN A 79 -3.29 8.70 8.34
CA ASN A 79 -3.22 7.39 8.99
C ASN A 79 -4.40 6.44 8.72
N ARG A 80 -5.34 6.76 7.83
CA ARG A 80 -6.54 5.93 7.64
C ARG A 80 -7.01 5.91 6.19
N LEU A 81 -7.27 4.71 5.67
CA LEU A 81 -7.83 4.45 4.35
C LEU A 81 -9.08 3.59 4.52
N THR A 82 -10.25 4.11 4.17
CA THR A 82 -11.53 3.42 4.34
C THR A 82 -12.27 3.22 3.04
N ASP A 83 -13.38 2.49 3.11
CA ASP A 83 -14.22 2.16 1.97
C ASP A 83 -13.40 1.54 0.85
N LEU A 84 -12.37 0.78 1.24
CA LEU A 84 -11.38 0.21 0.35
C LEU A 84 -12.05 -0.84 -0.52
N LYS A 85 -11.87 -0.69 -1.83
CA LYS A 85 -12.41 -1.57 -2.85
C LYS A 85 -11.30 -2.00 -3.77
N GLY A 86 -11.43 -3.23 -4.26
CA GLY A 86 -10.47 -3.80 -5.20
C GLY A 86 -9.27 -4.48 -4.54
N VAL A 87 -9.26 -4.61 -3.21
CA VAL A 87 -8.24 -5.40 -2.48
C VAL A 87 -8.94 -6.54 -1.76
N THR A 88 -8.51 -7.77 -2.03
CA THR A 88 -9.06 -8.99 -1.43
C THR A 88 -7.95 -9.89 -0.92
N VAL A 89 -8.19 -10.54 0.21
CA VAL A 89 -7.30 -11.53 0.80
C VAL A 89 -8.02 -12.89 0.87
N LYS A 90 -7.27 -13.98 0.68
CA LYS A 90 -7.80 -15.32 0.86
C LYS A 90 -7.75 -15.72 2.33
N PHE A 91 -8.90 -16.14 2.86
CA PHE A 91 -9.06 -16.61 4.22
C PHE A 91 -9.87 -17.91 4.23
N MET A 92 -9.29 -18.99 4.75
CA MET A 92 -9.93 -20.31 4.90
C MET A 92 -10.80 -20.72 3.68
N PHE A 93 -10.19 -20.77 2.49
CA PHE A 93 -10.81 -21.09 1.18
C PHE A 93 -11.71 -20.01 0.54
N PHE A 94 -12.04 -18.92 1.22
CA PHE A 94 -12.85 -17.83 0.68
C PHE A 94 -12.04 -16.57 0.43
N TRP A 95 -12.46 -15.75 -0.54
CA TRP A 95 -11.90 -14.42 -0.76
C TRP A 95 -12.72 -13.39 0.00
N VAL A 96 -12.05 -12.56 0.79
CA VAL A 96 -12.66 -11.53 1.62
C VAL A 96 -12.11 -10.17 1.23
N ASN A 97 -12.96 -9.14 1.22
CA ASN A 97 -12.54 -7.78 0.92
C ASN A 97 -11.84 -7.16 2.14
N ILE A 98 -10.70 -6.53 1.89
CA ILE A 98 -10.11 -5.59 2.85
C ILE A 98 -10.85 -4.27 2.65
N VAL A 99 -11.52 -3.78 3.69
CA VAL A 99 -12.39 -2.59 3.63
C VAL A 99 -11.75 -1.37 4.27
N GLU A 100 -10.74 -1.57 5.12
CA GLU A 100 -10.06 -0.50 5.83
C GLU A 100 -8.61 -0.87 6.15
N VAL A 101 -7.74 0.16 6.11
CA VAL A 101 -6.38 0.11 6.62
C VAL A 101 -6.14 1.32 7.54
N VAL A 102 -5.68 1.07 8.76
CA VAL A 102 -5.33 2.11 9.74
C VAL A 102 -3.86 1.97 10.12
N ARG A 103 -3.11 3.06 10.13
CA ARG A 103 -1.77 3.09 10.72
C ARG A 103 -1.85 3.50 12.19
N ASN A 104 -1.30 2.67 13.07
CA ASN A 104 -1.15 2.94 14.48
C ASN A 104 0.32 2.83 14.89
N GLY A 105 1.03 3.96 14.90
CA GLY A 105 2.47 4.00 15.14
C GLY A 105 3.23 3.24 14.06
N ASP A 106 3.90 2.16 14.47
CA ASP A 106 4.72 1.30 13.61
C ASP A 106 3.98 0.06 13.10
N ASP A 107 2.66 0.00 13.32
CA ASP A 107 1.79 -1.08 12.83
C ASP A 107 0.74 -0.56 11.84
N LEU A 108 0.40 -1.41 10.88
CA LEU A 108 -0.75 -1.28 9.99
C LEU A 108 -1.80 -2.33 10.36
N LEU A 109 -3.01 -1.86 10.60
CA LEU A 109 -4.18 -2.65 10.90
C LEU A 109 -5.02 -2.80 9.64
N PHE A 110 -5.13 -4.02 9.13
CA PHE A 110 -5.96 -4.35 7.96
C PHE A 110 -7.26 -4.98 8.44
N SER A 111 -8.38 -4.38 8.07
CA SER A 111 -9.72 -4.81 8.49
C SER A 111 -10.52 -5.37 7.32
N VAL A 112 -11.18 -6.49 7.57
CA VAL A 112 -12.20 -7.09 6.69
C VAL A 112 -13.62 -6.80 7.21
N GLY A 113 -13.76 -5.85 8.13
CA GLY A 113 -15.01 -5.44 8.76
C GLY A 113 -15.26 -6.15 10.09
N VAL A 114 -15.27 -7.49 10.10
CA VAL A 114 -15.52 -8.28 11.33
C VAL A 114 -14.26 -8.69 12.08
N ALA A 115 -13.10 -8.58 11.44
CA ALA A 115 -11.82 -8.95 12.00
C ALA A 115 -10.73 -8.01 11.48
N THR A 116 -9.68 -7.88 12.27
CA THR A 116 -8.53 -7.03 11.98
C THR A 116 -7.24 -7.82 12.19
N ALA A 117 -6.28 -7.64 11.30
CA ALA A 117 -4.93 -8.18 11.42
C ALA A 117 -3.92 -7.03 11.50
N SER A 118 -2.92 -7.17 12.36
CA SER A 118 -1.85 -6.17 12.54
C SER A 118 -0.55 -6.65 11.90
N PHE A 119 0.10 -5.75 11.17
CA PHE A 119 1.38 -5.99 10.52
C PHE A 119 2.33 -4.81 10.72
N PRO A 120 3.62 -5.03 11.02
CA PRO A 120 4.60 -3.95 11.09
C PRO A 120 4.70 -3.15 9.78
N VAL A 121 4.78 -1.83 9.89
CA VAL A 121 4.96 -0.89 8.76
C VAL A 121 6.19 -1.24 7.92
N ASP A 122 7.26 -1.73 8.56
CA ASP A 122 8.50 -2.12 7.90
C ASP A 122 8.30 -3.19 6.81
N ASN A 123 7.27 -4.02 6.92
CA ASN A 123 6.93 -5.02 5.91
C ASN A 123 6.46 -4.41 4.58
N PHE A 124 6.12 -3.12 4.57
CA PHE A 124 5.58 -2.36 3.44
C PHE A 124 6.51 -1.22 3.01
N SER A 125 7.70 -1.14 3.61
CA SER A 125 8.68 -0.08 3.35
C SER A 125 9.28 -0.15 1.94
N GLU A 126 9.37 -1.36 1.40
CA GLU A 126 9.80 -1.64 0.05
C GLU A 126 8.60 -1.96 -0.83
N CYS A 127 8.73 -1.65 -2.11
CA CYS A 127 7.79 -2.16 -3.09
C CYS A 127 7.96 -3.68 -3.19
N LEU A 128 6.85 -4.37 -3.50
CA LEU A 128 6.77 -5.82 -3.46
C LEU A 128 7.83 -6.48 -4.35
N PRO A 129 8.32 -7.68 -3.97
CA PRO A 129 9.44 -8.34 -4.63
C PRO A 129 9.19 -8.57 -6.13
N PRO A 130 10.26 -8.71 -6.95
CA PRO A 130 10.15 -9.04 -8.36
C PRO A 130 9.40 -10.37 -8.53
N GLY A 131 8.16 -10.30 -9.05
CA GLY A 131 7.21 -11.42 -9.11
C GLY A 131 5.84 -11.09 -8.49
N GLY A 132 5.75 -10.07 -7.65
CA GLY A 132 4.53 -9.28 -7.44
C GLY A 132 4.32 -8.33 -8.62
N CYS A 133 3.11 -7.84 -8.81
CA CYS A 133 2.75 -7.11 -10.02
C CYS A 133 3.57 -5.82 -10.15
N GLY A 134 4.26 -5.71 -11.29
CA GLY A 134 5.18 -4.63 -11.63
C GLY A 134 6.62 -5.13 -11.71
N ALA A 135 7.20 -5.07 -12.91
CA ALA A 135 8.61 -5.30 -13.13
C ALA A 135 9.37 -3.97 -12.96
N ASP A 136 10.41 -4.02 -12.13
CA ASP A 136 11.49 -3.03 -11.94
C ASP A 136 11.21 -1.81 -11.04
N CYS A 137 11.26 -2.02 -9.72
CA CYS A 137 11.78 -1.01 -8.80
C CYS A 137 13.32 -0.93 -8.87
N LYS A 138 13.86 0.13 -9.48
CA LYS A 138 15.26 0.47 -9.27
C LYS A 138 15.45 1.11 -7.89
N ASN A 139 16.16 0.36 -7.05
CA ASN A 139 16.85 0.75 -5.80
C ASN A 139 16.12 0.46 -4.47
N GLY A 140 16.15 -0.81 -4.04
CA GLY A 140 15.87 -1.25 -2.66
C GLY A 140 16.38 -2.67 -2.45
N LYS A 141 17.17 -2.92 -1.40
CA LYS A 141 17.74 -4.24 -1.12
C LYS A 141 16.71 -5.08 -0.37
N GLY A 142 15.98 -5.94 -1.09
CA GLY A 142 15.02 -6.92 -0.60
C GLY A 142 15.10 -7.22 0.91
N GLY A 143 14.25 -6.54 1.66
CA GLY A 143 14.08 -6.70 3.10
C GLY A 143 13.36 -8.01 3.44
N LYS A 144 13.92 -8.76 4.39
CA LYS A 144 13.25 -9.92 4.98
C LYS A 144 12.10 -9.44 5.88
N ILE A 145 10.87 -9.73 5.47
CA ILE A 145 9.64 -9.51 6.26
C ILE A 145 9.80 -10.21 7.61
N LYS A 146 9.58 -9.48 8.71
CA LYS A 146 9.61 -10.02 10.08
C LYS A 146 8.17 -10.13 10.57
N THR A 147 7.62 -11.33 10.55
CA THR A 147 6.27 -11.60 11.04
C THR A 147 6.21 -11.63 12.56
N LYS A 148 5.32 -10.81 13.11
CA LYS A 148 4.72 -10.99 14.44
C LYS A 148 3.21 -10.96 14.25
N SER A 149 2.67 -11.99 13.59
CA SER A 149 1.23 -12.08 13.33
C SER A 149 0.50 -12.37 14.64
N LEU A 150 -0.10 -11.34 15.25
CA LEU A 150 -1.03 -11.47 16.36
C LEU A 150 -2.43 -11.20 15.81
N VAL A 151 -3.15 -12.28 15.50
CA VAL A 151 -4.58 -12.21 15.20
C VAL A 151 -5.32 -12.20 16.52
N SER A 152 -5.94 -11.07 16.87
CA SER A 152 -6.82 -10.98 18.04
C SER A 152 -8.28 -10.93 17.58
N PRO A 153 -9.16 -11.82 18.05
CA PRO A 153 -10.60 -11.60 17.93
C PRO A 153 -11.01 -10.43 18.83
N ALA A 154 -11.97 -9.63 18.36
CA ALA A 154 -12.61 -8.57 19.13
C ALA A 154 -13.54 -9.13 20.22
#